data_AF-A0A538Q3X6-F1
#
_entry.id   AF-A0A538Q3X6-F1
#
_cell.length_a   1.000
_cell.length_b   1.000
_cell.length_c   1.000
_cell.angle_alpha   90.00
_cell.angle_beta   90.00
_cell.angle_gamma   90.00
#
_symmetry.space_group_name_H-M   'P 1'
#
loop_
_entity.id
_entity.type
_entity.pdbx_description
1 polymer ?
#
loop_
_entity_poly.entity_id
_entity_poly.type
_entity_poly.pdbx_seq_one_letter_code
_entity_poly.pdbx_strand_id
1 'polypeptide(L)'
;MMQEPTATREDYSILATSTRRDERTRVIKHGDSFGVFDHAGMIGQAGIGELGLYHDDTRYLSKFEIALERRRPLLLNSTVLRDNILNVDLANPDLPDRPDPLPRDSVHLFAQSFLWDRRWHVRLELHNYALRAVEIELSLLFDADYADVFEVRGMHRPRRGKLRPPVIGRDEMVLAYEGLDHVVRTTRLAFDPAPASLDNGRASYRLRLAPQGRIAIELRVGFERGDSGRPEAPRFDHAYERSVAALERLRSGCAAVHCTNPRFAEWVERSASDLQMMITDTEHGPYPYGGVPWFSTPFGRDGIITAYELLWFDPAVAHGVLRYLAATQATEIDPVRDAEPGKIIHEVRGGEMAALGEVPFGRYYGSIDATPLFVVLAEAYHRRTADHALIASLWPSIERALHWIDAYGDLDGDGFVEYQRRSGRGLVSQGWKDSADSISHASGELAAGPIALCEVQGYVCSTPTPISCARGSSARSGARTSAATCSRSTATSGRARCARPTPATACSPGSRATSALAAWSTRCSTTARSRAGASARSTPPRRATTRSPITTARCGRTTTR
;
A
#
# COMPACT_ATOMS: atom_id res chain seq x y z
N MET A 1 -29.47 3.65 -39.65
CA MET A 1 -28.91 4.63 -38.71
C MET A 1 -28.54 3.83 -37.47
N MET A 2 -27.33 3.26 -37.43
CA MET A 2 -26.87 2.45 -36.29
C MET A 2 -26.48 3.41 -35.18
N GLN A 3 -27.12 3.27 -34.02
CA GLN A 3 -26.66 3.91 -32.79
C GLN A 3 -25.39 3.20 -32.33
N GLU A 4 -24.30 3.96 -32.20
CA GLU A 4 -23.10 3.49 -31.51
C GLU A 4 -23.46 3.10 -30.07
N PRO A 5 -22.93 1.98 -29.55
CA PRO A 5 -23.05 1.67 -28.13
C PRO A 5 -22.29 2.74 -27.35
N THR A 6 -23.00 3.44 -26.47
CA THR A 6 -22.39 4.37 -25.52
C THR A 6 -21.45 3.57 -24.64
N ALA A 7 -20.14 3.69 -24.90
CA ALA A 7 -19.12 3.22 -23.99
C ALA A 7 -19.36 3.92 -22.64
N THR A 8 -19.91 3.19 -21.67
CA THR A 8 -20.10 3.68 -20.30
C THR A 8 -18.73 3.88 -19.68
N ARG A 9 -18.23 5.11 -19.81
CA ARG A 9 -17.02 5.56 -19.14
C ARG A 9 -17.32 5.57 -17.65
N GLU A 10 -16.67 4.69 -16.89
CA GLU A 10 -16.68 4.79 -15.43
C GLU A 10 -16.01 6.10 -15.03
N ASP A 11 -16.72 6.94 -14.29
CA ASP A 11 -16.19 8.21 -13.77
C ASP A 11 -14.99 8.03 -12.83
N TYR A 12 -14.76 6.78 -12.38
CA TYR A 12 -13.69 6.39 -11.46
C TYR A 12 -12.55 5.61 -12.13
N SER A 13 -12.63 5.37 -13.45
CA SER A 13 -11.58 4.70 -14.21
C SER A 13 -10.30 5.54 -14.19
N ILE A 14 -9.21 4.96 -13.69
CA ILE A 14 -7.91 5.63 -13.62
C ILE A 14 -7.33 5.65 -15.04
N LEU A 15 -7.24 6.83 -15.64
CA LEU A 15 -6.50 7.00 -16.87
C LEU A 15 -5.01 6.86 -16.57
N ALA A 16 -4.35 5.82 -17.11
CA ALA A 16 -2.91 5.75 -17.17
C ALA A 16 -2.36 6.74 -18.21
N THR A 17 -2.42 8.04 -17.90
CA THR A 17 -2.13 9.14 -18.85
C THR A 17 -0.66 9.41 -19.09
N SER A 18 0.26 8.74 -18.38
CA SER A 18 1.69 8.90 -18.63
C SER A 18 2.47 7.63 -18.34
N THR A 19 3.48 7.38 -19.17
CA THR A 19 4.57 6.48 -18.83
C THR A 19 5.18 6.95 -17.51
N ARG A 20 5.15 6.09 -16.48
CA ARG A 20 6.04 6.22 -15.32
C ARG A 20 7.45 6.36 -15.90
N ARG A 21 8.03 7.56 -15.93
CA ARG A 21 9.50 7.64 -15.98
C ARG A 21 9.96 6.79 -14.81
N ASP A 22 10.91 5.90 -15.04
CA ASP A 22 11.50 5.00 -14.05
C ASP A 22 12.30 5.80 -13.00
N GLU A 23 11.64 6.74 -12.33
CA GLU A 23 12.04 7.39 -11.10
C GLU A 23 11.34 6.57 -10.02
N ARG A 24 11.99 5.51 -9.53
CA ARG A 24 11.45 4.70 -8.43
C ARG A 24 11.08 5.66 -7.30
N THR A 25 9.79 5.86 -7.07
CA THR A 25 9.29 6.67 -5.96
C THR A 25 9.74 6.05 -4.64
N ARG A 26 9.77 6.86 -3.58
CA ARG A 26 9.99 6.40 -2.22
C ARG A 26 8.70 6.60 -1.46
N VAL A 27 8.26 5.55 -0.78
CA VAL A 27 6.99 5.56 -0.06
C VAL A 27 7.23 5.17 1.38
N ILE A 28 6.62 5.92 2.28
CA ILE A 28 6.56 5.62 3.71
C ILE A 28 5.11 5.78 4.19
N LYS A 29 4.66 4.95 5.14
CA LYS A 29 3.28 5.03 5.69
C LYS A 29 3.25 4.77 7.20
N HIS A 30 2.40 5.50 7.91
CA HIS A 30 2.05 5.20 9.29
C HIS A 30 0.59 5.61 9.57
N GLY A 31 -0.22 4.66 10.03
CA GLY A 31 -1.66 4.87 10.22
C GLY A 31 -2.33 5.37 8.93
N ASP A 32 -3.14 6.42 9.05
CA ASP A 32 -3.82 7.09 7.93
C ASP A 32 -2.94 8.13 7.21
N SER A 33 -1.63 8.19 7.50
CA SER A 33 -0.69 9.07 6.82
C SER A 33 0.28 8.30 5.93
N PHE A 34 0.55 8.82 4.73
CA PHE A 34 1.59 8.28 3.86
C PHE A 34 2.29 9.40 3.07
N GLY A 35 3.52 9.15 2.67
CA GLY A 35 4.34 10.07 1.88
C GLY A 35 4.80 9.41 0.60
N VAL A 36 4.68 10.14 -0.52
CA VAL A 36 5.19 9.74 -1.84
C VAL A 36 6.21 10.76 -2.28
N PHE A 37 7.46 10.32 -2.39
CA PHE A 37 8.60 11.15 -2.76
C PHE A 37 9.23 10.67 -4.06
N ASP A 38 9.95 11.56 -4.73
CA ASP A 38 10.88 11.14 -5.76
C ASP A 38 12.09 10.39 -5.18
N HIS A 39 12.98 9.93 -6.04
CA HIS A 39 14.17 9.18 -5.62
C HIS A 39 15.12 9.99 -4.72
N ALA A 40 15.01 11.33 -4.67
CA ALA A 40 15.82 12.21 -3.83
C ALA A 40 15.10 12.61 -2.53
N GLY A 41 13.98 11.95 -2.19
CA GLY A 41 13.21 12.25 -0.99
C GLY A 41 12.52 13.62 -1.05
N MET A 42 12.31 14.16 -2.26
CA MET A 42 11.65 15.44 -2.48
C MET A 42 10.24 15.22 -3.03
N ILE A 43 9.41 16.24 -2.86
CA ILE A 43 8.08 16.35 -3.45
C ILE A 43 8.17 17.49 -4.47
N GLY A 44 8.49 17.12 -5.71
CA GLY A 44 8.50 18.03 -6.84
C GLY A 44 7.14 18.07 -7.55
N GLN A 45 6.92 19.11 -8.35
CA GLN A 45 5.69 19.26 -9.17
C GLN A 45 5.80 18.61 -10.56
N ALA A 46 6.81 17.77 -10.81
CA ALA A 46 6.97 17.09 -12.09
C ALA A 46 6.04 15.88 -12.23
N GLY A 47 5.57 15.59 -13.45
CA GLY A 47 4.70 14.44 -13.75
C GLY A 47 3.21 14.71 -13.48
N ILE A 48 2.46 13.66 -13.14
CA ILE A 48 1.01 13.74 -12.84
C ILE A 48 0.70 14.38 -11.49
N GLY A 49 1.71 14.87 -10.77
CA GLY A 49 1.54 15.49 -9.46
C GLY A 49 1.08 14.49 -8.39
N GLU A 50 1.59 13.26 -8.40
CA GLU A 50 1.27 12.22 -7.40
C GLU A 50 2.10 12.34 -6.11
N LEU A 51 3.23 13.04 -6.16
CA LEU A 51 4.09 13.24 -5.00
C LEU A 51 3.38 14.10 -3.95
N GLY A 52 3.62 13.79 -2.67
CA GLY A 52 3.01 14.53 -1.58
C GLY A 52 3.07 13.83 -0.23
N LEU A 53 2.72 14.58 0.81
CA LEU A 53 2.36 14.03 2.11
C LEU A 53 0.84 14.02 2.23
N TYR A 54 0.28 12.87 2.55
CA TYR A 54 -1.14 12.62 2.60
C TYR A 54 -1.56 12.20 4.00
N HIS A 55 -2.75 12.61 4.41
CA HIS A 55 -3.43 12.15 5.62
C HIS A 55 -4.94 12.17 5.36
N ASP A 56 -5.67 11.12 5.76
CA ASP A 56 -7.12 11.00 5.55
C ASP A 56 -7.54 11.34 4.10
N ASP A 57 -6.94 10.64 3.12
CA ASP A 57 -7.17 10.85 1.68
C ASP A 57 -6.92 12.28 1.16
N THR A 58 -6.29 13.17 1.94
CA THR A 58 -6.01 14.57 1.55
C THR A 58 -4.50 14.84 1.49
N ARG A 59 -4.03 15.58 0.47
CA ARG A 59 -2.62 15.99 0.35
C ARG A 59 -2.30 17.24 1.16
N TYR A 60 -1.73 17.07 2.34
CA TYR A 60 -1.33 18.16 3.25
C TYR A 60 -0.06 18.89 2.81
N LEU A 61 0.80 18.24 2.01
CA LEU A 61 1.99 18.89 1.44
C LEU A 61 2.14 18.47 -0.02
N SER A 62 2.03 19.43 -0.93
CA SER A 62 2.12 19.24 -2.39
C SER A 62 3.49 19.57 -2.95
N LYS A 63 4.35 20.20 -2.14
CA LYS A 63 5.74 20.51 -2.50
C LYS A 63 6.66 20.42 -1.29
N PHE A 64 7.84 19.84 -1.50
CA PHE A 64 8.96 19.83 -0.57
C PHE A 64 10.25 19.64 -1.37
N GLU A 65 11.02 20.71 -1.57
CA GLU A 65 12.29 20.64 -2.30
C GLU A 65 13.41 21.18 -1.41
N ILE A 66 14.56 20.51 -1.46
CA ILE A 66 15.78 20.98 -0.81
C ILE A 66 16.68 21.60 -1.87
N ALA A 67 17.19 22.80 -1.59
CA ALA A 67 18.13 23.50 -2.45
C ALA A 67 19.37 23.95 -1.67
N LEU A 68 20.55 23.74 -2.25
CA LEU A 68 21.82 24.33 -1.82
C LEU A 68 22.20 25.41 -2.82
N GLU A 69 22.35 26.65 -2.37
CA GLU A 69 22.61 27.81 -3.24
C GLU A 69 21.62 27.91 -4.40
N ARG A 70 20.33 27.71 -4.09
CA ARG A 70 19.21 27.72 -5.05
C ARG A 70 19.29 26.64 -6.14
N ARG A 71 20.22 25.69 -6.02
CA ARG A 71 20.33 24.53 -6.91
C ARG A 71 19.89 23.27 -6.20
N ARG A 72 19.28 22.35 -6.96
CA ARG A 72 18.94 21.03 -6.47
C ARG A 72 20.23 20.23 -6.19
N PRO A 73 20.39 19.64 -4.99
CA PRO A 73 21.49 18.73 -4.69
C PRO A 73 21.56 17.52 -5.62
N LEU A 74 22.76 16.99 -5.81
CA LEU A 74 23.01 15.76 -6.55
C LEU A 74 22.65 14.55 -5.67
N LEU A 75 21.95 13.57 -6.22
CA LEU A 75 21.65 12.32 -5.53
C LEU A 75 22.86 11.39 -5.53
N LEU A 76 23.25 10.90 -4.36
CA LEU A 76 24.25 9.85 -4.20
C LEU A 76 23.62 8.48 -3.93
N ASN A 77 22.65 8.43 -3.00
CA ASN A 77 21.96 7.21 -2.60
C ASN A 77 20.58 7.51 -2.01
N SER A 78 19.65 6.56 -2.10
CA SER A 78 18.30 6.68 -1.54
C SER A 78 17.67 5.34 -1.26
N THR A 79 17.36 5.08 0.01
CA THR A 79 16.90 3.79 0.52
C THR A 79 15.77 3.96 1.53
N VAL A 80 14.73 3.14 1.45
CA VAL A 80 13.73 2.97 2.52
C VAL A 80 14.13 1.75 3.34
N LEU A 81 14.54 1.99 4.59
CA LEU A 81 14.92 0.95 5.54
C LEU A 81 13.70 0.15 5.98
N ARG A 82 13.95 -0.95 6.69
CA ARG A 82 12.90 -1.89 7.15
C ARG A 82 11.89 -1.20 8.05
N ASP A 83 12.32 -0.31 8.93
CA ASP A 83 11.47 0.40 9.89
C ASP A 83 10.80 1.65 9.27
N ASN A 84 10.55 1.62 7.95
CA ASN A 84 9.85 2.67 7.23
C ASN A 84 10.53 4.05 7.32
N ILE A 85 11.87 4.03 7.39
CA ILE A 85 12.74 5.21 7.43
C ILE A 85 13.29 5.45 6.03
N LEU A 86 13.10 6.65 5.51
CA LEU A 86 13.70 7.11 4.27
C LEU A 86 15.04 7.78 4.57
N ASN A 87 16.13 7.18 4.09
CA ASN A 87 17.47 7.76 4.09
C ASN A 87 17.84 8.19 2.67
N VAL A 88 18.33 9.42 2.53
CA VAL A 88 18.80 9.99 1.26
C VAL A 88 20.14 10.68 1.47
N ASP A 89 21.13 10.27 0.68
CA ASP A 89 22.43 10.92 0.60
C ASP A 89 22.47 11.85 -0.61
N LEU A 90 22.77 13.12 -0.34
CA LEU A 90 22.83 14.19 -1.32
C LEU A 90 24.18 14.91 -1.24
N ALA A 91 24.56 15.60 -2.31
CA ALA A 91 25.76 16.44 -2.35
C ALA A 91 25.50 17.77 -3.08
N ASN A 92 26.30 18.80 -2.77
CA ASN A 92 26.26 20.02 -3.55
C ASN A 92 26.70 19.76 -5.01
N PRO A 93 26.07 20.40 -6.01
CA PRO A 93 26.60 20.43 -7.37
C PRO A 93 27.83 21.35 -7.44
N ASP A 94 28.44 21.45 -8.63
CA ASP A 94 29.44 22.48 -8.88
C ASP A 94 28.79 23.88 -8.76
N LEU A 95 29.44 24.75 -7.98
CA LEU A 95 28.99 26.11 -7.71
C LEU A 95 30.08 27.12 -8.10
N PRO A 96 30.36 27.29 -9.41
CA PRO A 96 31.43 28.16 -9.90
C PRO A 96 31.09 29.65 -9.75
N ASP A 97 29.80 29.99 -9.70
CA ASP A 97 29.32 31.39 -9.67
C ASP A 97 29.42 32.04 -8.28
N ARG A 98 29.95 31.30 -7.29
CA ARG A 98 30.18 31.81 -5.94
C ARG A 98 31.47 32.62 -5.88
N PRO A 99 31.58 33.62 -4.97
CA PRO A 99 32.84 34.31 -4.70
C PRO A 99 33.97 33.36 -4.32
N ASP A 100 33.63 32.27 -3.62
CA ASP A 100 34.49 31.14 -3.35
C ASP A 100 33.93 29.89 -4.06
N PRO A 101 34.43 29.55 -5.27
CA PRO A 101 33.94 28.42 -6.05
C PRO A 101 34.02 27.11 -5.29
N LEU A 102 32.88 26.42 -5.17
CA LEU A 102 32.78 25.15 -4.46
C LEU A 102 32.64 24.00 -5.46
N PRO A 103 33.62 23.08 -5.55
CA PRO A 103 33.47 21.87 -6.35
C PRO A 103 32.30 21.02 -5.87
N ARG A 104 31.70 20.24 -6.77
CA ARG A 104 30.72 19.21 -6.38
C ARG A 104 31.28 18.27 -5.31
N ASP A 105 30.39 17.63 -4.55
CA ASP A 105 30.73 16.65 -3.51
C ASP A 105 31.56 17.21 -2.33
N SER A 106 31.68 18.53 -2.22
CA SER A 106 32.40 19.20 -1.12
C SER A 106 31.57 19.27 0.17
N VAL A 107 30.26 19.37 0.05
CA VAL A 107 29.28 19.39 1.14
C VAL A 107 28.30 18.26 0.90
N HIS A 108 28.31 17.31 1.83
CA HIS A 108 27.34 16.22 1.89
C HIS A 108 26.12 16.67 2.70
N LEU A 109 24.95 16.28 2.24
CA LEU A 109 23.67 16.49 2.90
C LEU A 109 23.02 15.12 3.06
N PHE A 110 22.89 14.66 4.30
CA PHE A 110 22.16 13.46 4.65
C PHE A 110 20.76 13.84 5.14
N ALA A 111 19.72 13.29 4.49
CA ALA A 111 18.34 13.47 4.90
C ALA A 111 17.78 12.13 5.40
N GLN A 112 17.36 12.11 6.65
CA GLN A 112 16.67 10.98 7.25
C GLN A 112 15.25 11.39 7.62
N SER A 113 14.25 10.59 7.27
CA SER A 113 12.88 10.89 7.63
C SER A 113 11.99 9.67 7.84
N PHE A 114 10.92 9.83 8.62
CA PHE A 114 9.91 8.80 8.85
C PHE A 114 8.55 9.44 9.17
N LEU A 115 7.47 8.68 8.99
CA LEU A 115 6.12 9.06 9.41
C LEU A 115 5.78 8.36 10.72
N TRP A 116 5.27 9.13 11.69
CA TRP A 116 4.78 8.60 12.96
C TRP A 116 3.82 9.60 13.62
N ASP A 117 2.75 9.10 14.23
CA ASP A 117 1.75 9.92 14.96
C ASP A 117 1.29 11.19 14.20
N ARG A 118 0.78 10.99 12.97
CA ARG A 118 0.28 12.06 12.08
C ARG A 118 1.31 13.17 11.77
N ARG A 119 2.60 12.83 11.83
CA ARG A 119 3.71 13.75 11.53
C ARG A 119 4.76 13.11 10.67
N TRP A 120 5.36 13.93 9.81
CA TRP A 120 6.60 13.63 9.11
C TRP A 120 7.77 14.27 9.86
N HIS A 121 8.67 13.42 10.35
CA HIS A 121 9.88 13.82 11.05
C HIS A 121 11.05 13.76 10.09
N VAL A 122 11.82 14.84 9.99
CA VAL A 122 12.96 14.96 9.09
C VAL A 122 14.17 15.48 9.87
N ARG A 123 15.31 14.85 9.66
CA ARG A 123 16.63 15.32 10.11
C ARG A 123 17.53 15.49 8.89
N LEU A 124 18.09 16.69 8.76
CA LEU A 124 19.04 17.07 7.73
C LEU A 124 20.40 17.29 8.38
N GLU A 125 21.41 16.52 7.99
CA GLU A 125 22.78 16.68 8.46
C GLU A 125 23.67 17.14 7.30
N LEU A 126 24.30 18.30 7.46
CA LEU A 126 25.26 18.82 6.50
C LEU A 126 26.68 18.58 7.02
N HIS A 127 27.55 18.08 6.16
CA HIS A 127 28.95 17.80 6.49
C HIS A 127 29.88 18.38 5.41
N ASN A 128 30.85 19.19 5.84
CA ASN A 128 31.83 19.80 4.95
C ASN A 128 33.10 18.95 4.83
N TYR A 129 33.32 18.39 3.63
CA TYR A 129 34.52 17.63 3.27
C TYR A 129 35.60 18.49 2.61
N ALA A 130 35.35 19.77 2.32
CA ALA A 130 36.37 20.67 1.85
C ALA A 130 37.43 20.95 2.93
N LEU A 131 38.65 21.29 2.49
CA LEU A 131 39.78 21.62 3.37
C LEU A 131 39.70 23.04 3.97
N ARG A 132 38.61 23.78 3.67
CA ARG A 132 38.38 25.15 4.13
C ARG A 132 36.97 25.30 4.68
N ALA A 133 36.74 26.38 5.43
CA ALA A 133 35.39 26.72 5.88
C ALA A 133 34.51 27.08 4.68
N VAL A 134 33.26 26.60 4.68
CA VAL A 134 32.28 26.84 3.62
C VAL A 134 31.08 27.55 4.22
N GLU A 135 30.73 28.70 3.65
CA GLU A 135 29.45 29.38 3.93
C GLU A 135 28.44 28.98 2.87
N ILE A 136 27.31 28.37 3.22
CA ILE A 136 26.33 27.87 2.24
C ILE A 136 24.90 28.21 2.64
N GLU A 137 24.11 28.61 1.65
CA GLU A 137 22.66 28.77 1.81
C GLU A 137 21.95 27.42 1.58
N LEU A 138 21.23 26.95 2.60
CA LEU A 138 20.24 25.87 2.48
C LEU A 138 18.85 26.49 2.44
N SER A 139 18.06 26.15 1.43
CA SER A 139 16.65 26.54 1.33
C SER A 139 15.75 25.30 1.28
N LEU A 140 14.71 25.30 2.10
CA LEU A 140 13.62 24.32 2.08
C LEU A 140 12.40 25.01 1.45
N LEU A 141 11.94 24.50 0.31
CA LEU A 141 10.79 25.01 -0.41
C LEU A 141 9.60 24.10 -0.17
N PHE A 142 8.44 24.65 0.15
CA PHE A 142 7.27 23.84 0.46
C PHE A 142 5.96 24.54 0.08
N ASP A 143 4.93 23.74 -0.16
CA ASP A 143 3.59 24.22 -0.53
C ASP A 143 2.54 23.18 -0.13
N ALA A 144 1.30 23.62 0.06
CA ALA A 144 0.17 22.77 0.44
C ALA A 144 -1.06 23.15 -0.38
N ASP A 145 -1.64 22.17 -1.08
CA ASP A 145 -2.83 22.37 -1.91
C ASP A 145 -4.10 21.72 -1.35
N TYR A 146 -3.99 20.77 -0.43
CA TYR A 146 -5.12 20.03 0.17
C TYR A 146 -5.97 19.31 -0.88
N ALA A 147 -5.35 18.81 -1.94
CA ALA A 147 -6.06 18.03 -2.96
C ALA A 147 -6.52 16.68 -2.38
N ASP A 148 -7.77 16.31 -2.64
CA ASP A 148 -8.27 14.97 -2.34
C ASP A 148 -7.59 13.94 -3.26
N VAL A 149 -7.42 12.71 -2.80
CA VAL A 149 -6.78 11.62 -3.56
C VAL A 149 -7.47 11.37 -4.91
N PHE A 150 -8.78 11.58 -5.01
CA PHE A 150 -9.49 11.45 -6.28
C PHE A 150 -9.15 12.60 -7.24
N GLU A 151 -8.94 13.82 -6.75
CA GLU A 151 -8.43 14.95 -7.55
C GLU A 151 -7.04 14.63 -8.13
N VAL A 152 -6.15 14.10 -7.27
CA VAL A 152 -4.79 13.71 -7.67
C VAL A 152 -4.79 12.59 -8.72
N ARG A 153 -5.76 11.68 -8.64
CA ARG A 153 -5.97 10.60 -9.63
C ARG A 153 -6.58 11.08 -10.96
N GLY A 154 -6.85 12.38 -11.10
CA GLY A 154 -7.31 12.99 -12.34
C GLY A 154 -8.81 13.27 -12.39
N MET A 155 -9.56 13.07 -11.30
CA MET A 155 -10.95 13.49 -11.23
C MET A 155 -11.03 15.01 -11.22
N HIS A 156 -11.81 15.59 -12.14
CA HIS A 156 -12.04 17.02 -12.13
C HIS A 156 -13.04 17.38 -11.02
N ARG A 157 -12.57 18.12 -10.02
CA ARG A 157 -13.41 18.62 -8.94
C ARG A 157 -13.82 20.08 -9.21
N PRO A 158 -15.12 20.38 -9.32
CA PRO A 158 -15.59 21.68 -9.81
C PRO A 158 -15.42 22.82 -8.81
N ARG A 159 -15.39 22.51 -7.50
CA ARG A 159 -15.28 23.48 -6.42
C ARG A 159 -14.31 22.95 -5.38
N ARG A 160 -13.55 23.86 -4.77
CA ARG A 160 -12.67 23.58 -3.64
C ARG A 160 -13.03 24.52 -2.49
N GLY A 161 -12.60 24.15 -1.30
CA GLY A 161 -12.65 25.00 -0.11
C GLY A 161 -11.71 26.20 -0.22
N LYS A 162 -11.44 26.84 0.92
CA LYS A 162 -10.66 28.09 0.97
C LYS A 162 -9.33 27.88 1.69
N LEU A 163 -8.24 28.19 0.98
CA LEU A 163 -6.93 28.36 1.62
C LEU A 163 -6.96 29.58 2.54
N ARG A 164 -6.52 29.40 3.78
CA ARG A 164 -6.35 30.48 4.75
C ARG A 164 -4.96 31.09 4.61
N PRO A 165 -4.79 32.39 4.91
CA PRO A 165 -3.46 33.00 4.94
C PRO A 165 -2.53 32.24 5.90
N PRO A 166 -1.25 32.01 5.52
CA PRO A 166 -0.31 31.33 6.38
C PRO A 166 -0.04 32.14 7.65
N VAL A 167 0.08 31.45 8.79
CA VAL A 167 0.58 32.05 10.03
C VAL A 167 2.06 31.72 10.14
N ILE A 168 2.90 32.76 10.13
CA ILE A 168 4.36 32.62 10.12
C ILE A 168 4.91 33.11 11.45
N GLY A 169 5.55 32.21 12.19
CA GLY A 169 6.30 32.50 13.40
C GLY A 169 7.81 32.59 13.14
N ARG A 170 8.61 32.48 14.21
CA ARG A 170 10.08 32.51 14.12
C ARG A 170 10.65 31.19 13.60
N ASP A 171 10.11 30.08 14.10
CA ASP A 171 10.58 28.71 13.93
C ASP A 171 9.43 27.78 13.53
N GLU A 172 8.27 28.34 13.19
CA GLU A 172 7.05 27.59 12.90
C GLU A 172 6.23 28.30 11.82
N MET A 173 5.61 27.52 10.94
CA MET A 173 4.65 27.99 9.95
C MET A 173 3.41 27.10 9.95
N VAL A 174 2.24 27.73 9.86
CA VAL A 174 0.95 27.05 9.81
C VAL A 174 0.26 27.37 8.50
N LEU A 175 0.05 26.35 7.69
CA LEU A 175 -0.80 26.39 6.50
C LEU A 175 -2.17 25.82 6.88
N ALA A 176 -3.25 26.39 6.38
CA ALA A 176 -4.58 25.89 6.68
C ALA A 176 -5.53 25.99 5.49
N TYR A 177 -6.46 25.05 5.41
CA TYR A 177 -7.50 24.95 4.41
C TYR A 177 -8.82 24.64 5.08
N GLU A 178 -9.85 25.41 4.75
CA GLU A 178 -11.22 25.15 5.18
C GLU A 178 -11.95 24.45 4.03
N GLY A 179 -12.25 23.17 4.21
CA GLY A 179 -12.98 22.38 3.22
C GLY A 179 -14.43 22.82 3.07
N LEU A 180 -15.07 22.39 1.98
CA LEU A 180 -16.50 22.55 1.76
C LEU A 180 -17.34 21.76 2.78
N ASP A 181 -16.72 20.78 3.45
CA ASP A 181 -17.26 20.03 4.58
C ASP A 181 -17.19 20.80 5.92
N HIS A 182 -16.77 22.08 5.88
CA HIS A 182 -16.55 22.93 7.06
C HIS A 182 -15.47 22.42 8.02
N VAL A 183 -14.66 21.45 7.59
CA VAL A 183 -13.53 20.94 8.38
C VAL A 183 -12.27 21.72 8.02
N VAL A 184 -11.64 22.29 9.04
CA VAL A 184 -10.32 22.92 8.90
C VAL A 184 -9.24 21.84 8.92
N ARG A 185 -8.40 21.83 7.89
CA ARG A 185 -7.22 20.97 7.75
C ARG A 185 -5.99 21.86 7.84
N THR A 186 -5.04 21.47 8.67
CA THR A 186 -3.87 22.30 9.01
C THR A 186 -2.58 21.51 8.84
N THR A 187 -1.62 22.09 8.12
CA THR A 187 -0.24 21.60 7.99
C THR A 187 0.67 22.50 8.82
N ARG A 188 1.30 21.92 9.85
CA ARG A 188 2.17 22.66 10.78
C ARG A 188 3.63 22.28 10.55
N LEU A 189 4.44 23.22 10.09
CA LEU A 189 5.87 23.04 9.88
C LEU A 189 6.63 23.67 11.04
N ALA A 190 7.40 22.88 11.77
CA ALA A 190 8.25 23.34 12.88
C ALA A 190 9.72 23.02 12.58
N PHE A 191 10.59 24.03 12.78
CA PHE A 191 11.99 24.02 12.41
C PHE A 191 12.88 24.12 13.66
N ASP A 192 13.92 23.30 13.77
CA ASP A 192 14.89 23.39 14.85
C ASP A 192 16.32 23.12 14.33
N PRO A 193 17.26 24.08 14.38
CA PRO A 193 17.09 25.45 14.87
C PRO A 193 16.16 26.28 13.99
N ALA A 194 15.75 27.45 14.48
CA ALA A 194 14.99 28.42 13.70
C ALA A 194 15.77 28.83 12.42
N PRO A 195 15.12 28.93 11.25
CA PRO A 195 15.75 29.41 10.04
C PRO A 195 16.16 30.88 10.17
N ALA A 196 17.09 31.32 9.31
CA ALA A 196 17.51 32.72 9.24
C ALA A 196 16.39 33.62 8.69
N SER A 197 15.57 33.08 7.78
CA SER A 197 14.32 33.68 7.32
C SER A 197 13.28 32.60 7.04
N LEU A 198 12.02 32.92 7.30
CA LEU A 198 10.87 32.07 7.04
C LEU A 198 9.81 32.91 6.34
N ASP A 199 9.55 32.59 5.08
CA ASP A 199 8.60 33.27 4.21
C ASP A 199 7.52 32.28 3.75
N ASN A 200 6.49 32.78 3.05
CA ASN A 200 5.46 31.92 2.50
C ASN A 200 6.05 30.92 1.47
N GLY A 201 6.22 29.67 1.89
CA GLY A 201 6.72 28.57 1.06
C GLY A 201 8.25 28.41 1.02
N ARG A 202 9.01 29.12 1.88
CA ARG A 202 10.47 29.00 1.94
C ARG A 202 11.01 29.20 3.35
N ALA A 203 11.82 28.26 3.83
CA ALA A 203 12.71 28.43 4.98
C ALA A 203 14.16 28.47 4.51
N SER A 204 14.92 29.49 4.91
CA SER A 204 16.31 29.67 4.48
C SER A 204 17.28 29.72 5.65
N TYR A 205 18.38 28.99 5.52
CA TYR A 205 19.46 28.91 6.49
C TYR A 205 20.76 29.41 5.85
N ARG A 206 21.50 30.26 6.58
CA ARG A 206 22.86 30.65 6.22
C ARG A 206 23.81 29.91 7.16
N LEU A 207 24.51 28.93 6.63
CA LEU A 207 25.29 27.98 7.42
C LEU A 207 26.77 28.21 7.19
N ARG A 208 27.56 28.24 8.27
CA ARG A 208 29.02 28.26 8.19
C ARG A 208 29.57 26.94 8.72
N LEU A 209 30.09 26.12 7.83
CA LEU A 209 30.67 24.82 8.14
C LEU A 209 32.20 24.93 8.16
N ALA A 210 32.83 24.69 9.30
CA ALA A 210 34.29 24.52 9.37
C ALA A 210 34.74 23.31 8.51
N PRO A 211 36.04 23.16 8.18
CA PRO A 211 36.54 21.90 7.61
C PRO A 211 36.16 20.72 8.52
N GLN A 212 35.57 19.66 7.97
CA GLN A 212 35.00 18.52 8.71
C GLN A 212 33.87 18.89 9.68
N GLY A 213 33.36 20.13 9.62
CA GLY A 213 32.29 20.64 10.45
C GLY A 213 30.94 20.06 10.04
N ARG A 214 30.07 19.85 11.04
CA ARG A 214 28.72 19.31 10.87
C ARG A 214 27.67 20.23 11.48
N ILE A 215 26.53 20.33 10.83
CA ILE A 215 25.33 21.01 11.33
C ILE A 215 24.12 20.12 11.10
N ALA A 216 23.26 19.99 12.10
CA ALA A 216 21.99 19.28 12.01
C ALA A 216 20.82 20.26 12.07
N ILE A 217 19.79 19.99 11.26
CA ILE A 217 18.52 20.72 11.21
C ILE A 217 17.40 19.69 11.26
N GLU A 218 16.42 19.89 12.14
CA GLU A 218 15.20 19.11 12.22
C GLU A 218 14.02 19.89 11.64
N LEU A 219 13.19 19.18 10.87
CA LEU A 219 11.89 19.65 10.41
C LEU A 219 10.83 18.64 10.87
N ARG A 220 9.72 19.15 11.39
CA ARG A 220 8.54 18.38 11.74
C ARG A 220 7.35 18.94 10.97
N VAL A 221 6.64 18.10 10.23
CA VAL A 221 5.42 18.47 9.50
C VAL A 221 4.25 17.70 10.08
N GLY A 222 3.34 18.36 10.78
CA GLY A 222 2.15 17.73 11.37
C GLY A 222 0.88 17.98 10.59
N PHE A 223 -0.01 16.98 10.62
CA PHE A 223 -1.31 16.99 9.96
C PHE A 223 -2.41 17.03 11.03
N GLU A 224 -3.19 18.11 11.03
CA GLU A 224 -4.27 18.34 12.00
C GLU A 224 -5.61 18.50 11.25
N ARG A 225 -6.66 17.89 11.79
CA ARG A 225 -8.03 17.94 11.26
C ARG A 225 -8.98 18.40 12.36
N GLY A 226 -9.79 19.42 12.09
CA GLY A 226 -10.70 20.01 13.07
C GLY A 226 -10.00 20.42 14.37
N ASP A 227 -10.68 20.26 15.51
CA ASP A 227 -10.15 20.60 16.83
C ASP A 227 -9.34 19.46 17.47
N SER A 228 -8.60 18.67 16.68
CA SER A 228 -7.90 17.44 17.16
C SER A 228 -6.74 17.68 18.15
N GLY A 229 -6.73 18.83 18.84
CA GLY A 229 -5.73 19.25 19.80
C GLY A 229 -4.38 19.51 19.16
N ARG A 230 -3.48 20.16 19.91
CA ARG A 230 -2.06 20.27 19.54
C ARG A 230 -1.27 19.27 20.40
N PRO A 231 -1.16 17.99 20.01
CA PRO A 231 -0.28 17.10 20.75
C PRO A 231 1.14 17.65 20.69
N GLU A 232 1.86 17.55 21.81
CA GLU A 232 3.28 17.90 21.87
C GLU A 232 4.04 17.11 20.81
N ALA A 233 4.83 17.81 19.99
CA ALA A 233 5.59 17.19 18.91
C ALA A 233 6.99 16.83 19.43
N PRO A 234 7.28 15.55 19.74
CA PRO A 234 8.59 15.17 20.22
C PRO A 234 9.68 15.50 19.18
N ARG A 235 10.90 15.78 19.68
CA ARG A 235 12.10 15.87 18.84
C ARG A 235 12.36 14.55 18.11
N PHE A 236 13.17 14.60 17.05
CA PHE A 236 13.38 13.46 16.16
C PHE A 236 13.78 12.18 16.90
N ASP A 237 14.77 12.22 17.79
CA ASP A 237 15.24 11.01 18.50
C ASP A 237 14.16 10.40 19.38
N HIS A 238 13.43 11.21 20.14
CA HIS A 238 12.36 10.72 21.01
C HIS A 238 11.17 10.18 20.20
N ALA A 239 10.82 10.82 19.08
CA ALA A 239 9.82 10.30 18.15
C ALA A 239 10.26 8.96 17.55
N TYR A 240 11.53 8.85 17.19
CA TYR A 240 12.12 7.66 16.60
C TYR A 240 12.13 6.50 17.61
N GLU A 241 12.62 6.71 18.83
CA GLU A 241 12.60 5.72 19.91
C GLU A 241 11.18 5.21 20.18
N ARG A 242 10.18 6.10 20.20
CA ARG A 242 8.77 5.72 20.38
C ARG A 242 8.22 4.91 19.21
N SER A 243 8.59 5.24 17.97
CA SER A 243 8.20 4.47 16.78
C SER A 243 8.78 3.06 16.80
N VAL A 244 10.06 2.92 17.18
CA VAL A 244 10.73 1.62 17.30
C VAL A 244 10.08 0.79 18.41
N ALA A 245 9.85 1.39 19.59
CA ALA A 245 9.18 0.70 20.69
C ALA A 245 7.72 0.32 20.38
N ALA A 246 7.02 1.07 19.53
CA ALA A 246 5.70 0.68 19.05
C ALA A 246 5.78 -0.54 18.12
N LEU A 247 6.72 -0.53 17.18
CA LEU A 247 6.94 -1.63 16.24
C LEU A 247 7.39 -2.92 16.96
N GLU A 248 8.26 -2.82 17.95
CA GLU A 248 8.69 -3.96 18.77
C GLU A 248 7.54 -4.56 19.57
N ARG A 249 6.65 -3.73 20.14
CA ARG A 249 5.46 -4.21 20.83
C ARG A 249 4.52 -4.98 19.90
N LEU A 250 4.29 -4.47 18.69
CA LEU A 250 3.51 -5.17 17.67
C LEU A 250 4.16 -6.52 17.31
N ARG A 251 5.47 -6.54 17.05
CA ARG A 251 6.23 -7.76 16.72
C ARG A 251 6.21 -8.80 17.84
N SER A 252 6.20 -8.38 19.10
CA SER A 252 6.24 -9.30 20.25
C SER A 252 5.01 -10.22 20.35
N GLY A 253 3.88 -9.84 19.74
CA GLY A 253 2.66 -10.64 19.68
C GLY A 253 2.59 -11.63 18.51
N CYS A 254 3.51 -11.54 17.55
CA CYS A 254 3.48 -12.36 16.33
C CYS A 254 4.34 -13.62 16.45
N ALA A 255 4.04 -14.64 15.64
CA ALA A 255 4.91 -15.80 15.49
C ALA A 255 6.27 -15.39 14.88
N ALA A 256 7.37 -15.98 15.33
CA ALA A 256 8.69 -15.78 14.72
C ALA A 256 9.02 -16.90 13.73
N VAL A 257 9.49 -16.54 12.53
CA VAL A 257 9.94 -17.50 11.51
C VAL A 257 11.46 -17.48 11.47
N HIS A 258 12.09 -18.61 11.81
CA HIS A 258 13.54 -18.77 11.75
C HIS A 258 13.94 -19.65 10.55
N CYS A 259 14.87 -19.16 9.74
CA CYS A 259 15.42 -19.90 8.60
C CYS A 259 16.94 -19.89 8.64
N THR A 260 17.55 -21.02 8.30
CA THR A 260 19.02 -21.14 8.18
C THR A 260 19.56 -20.49 6.92
N ASN A 261 18.72 -20.26 5.90
CA ASN A 261 19.11 -19.54 4.70
C ASN A 261 18.97 -18.03 4.94
N PRO A 262 20.07 -17.26 4.96
CA PRO A 262 20.03 -15.84 5.30
C PRO A 262 19.25 -14.99 4.29
N ARG A 263 19.22 -15.37 3.00
CA ARG A 263 18.44 -14.64 1.99
C ARG A 263 16.94 -14.82 2.15
N PHE A 264 16.54 -16.04 2.52
CA PHE A 264 15.13 -16.33 2.79
C PHE A 264 14.67 -15.66 4.09
N ALA A 265 15.52 -15.68 5.13
CA ALA A 265 15.26 -14.95 6.37
C ALA A 265 15.06 -13.44 6.11
N GLU A 266 15.95 -12.83 5.33
CA GLU A 266 15.81 -11.41 4.94
C GLU A 266 14.52 -11.13 4.16
N TRP A 267 14.12 -12.03 3.25
CA TRP A 267 12.88 -11.85 2.50
C TRP A 267 11.63 -11.94 3.40
N VAL A 268 11.60 -12.89 4.33
CA VAL A 268 10.50 -13.03 5.30
C VAL A 268 10.44 -11.83 6.24
N GLU A 269 11.59 -11.39 6.77
CA GLU A 269 11.69 -10.21 7.62
C GLU A 269 11.23 -8.94 6.89
N ARG A 270 11.64 -8.75 5.63
CA ARG A 270 11.19 -7.63 4.82
C ARG A 270 9.68 -7.67 4.60
N SER A 271 9.13 -8.84 4.26
CA SER A 271 7.69 -9.02 4.04
C SER A 271 6.87 -8.71 5.31
N ALA A 272 7.35 -9.15 6.48
CA ALA A 272 6.72 -8.82 7.76
C ALA A 272 6.74 -7.31 8.05
N SER A 273 7.85 -6.63 7.72
CA SER A 273 7.97 -5.17 7.87
C SER A 273 7.06 -4.40 6.93
N ASP A 274 7.00 -4.81 5.65
CA ASP A 274 6.14 -4.19 4.65
C ASP A 274 4.65 -4.36 5.03
N LEU A 275 4.27 -5.52 5.56
CA LEU A 275 2.92 -5.77 6.06
C LEU A 275 2.61 -4.92 7.31
N GLN A 276 3.53 -4.81 8.27
CA GLN A 276 3.36 -3.98 9.46
C GLN A 276 3.16 -2.50 9.10
N MET A 277 3.84 -2.01 8.07
CA MET A 277 3.63 -0.66 7.54
C MET A 277 2.19 -0.45 7.01
N MET A 278 1.58 -1.50 6.45
CA MET A 278 0.23 -1.44 5.90
C MET A 278 -0.87 -1.58 6.96
N ILE A 279 -0.58 -2.10 8.15
CA ILE A 279 -1.53 -2.20 9.25
C ILE A 279 -1.72 -0.82 9.90
N THR A 280 -2.98 -0.45 10.08
CA THR A 280 -3.41 0.77 10.78
C THR A 280 -4.25 0.35 11.99
N ASP A 281 -3.97 0.94 13.15
CA ASP A 281 -4.83 0.78 14.32
C ASP A 281 -6.12 1.58 14.15
N THR A 282 -7.25 0.87 14.18
CA THR A 282 -8.59 1.48 14.20
C THR A 282 -9.19 1.38 15.60
N GLU A 283 -10.32 2.06 15.84
CA GLU A 283 -11.09 1.88 17.08
C GLU A 283 -11.58 0.43 17.29
N HIS A 284 -11.55 -0.39 16.24
CA HIS A 284 -11.96 -1.80 16.26
C HIS A 284 -10.79 -2.78 16.35
N GLY A 285 -9.54 -2.29 16.30
CA GLY A 285 -8.31 -3.09 16.30
C GLY A 285 -7.46 -2.88 15.03
N PRO A 286 -6.37 -3.63 14.88
CA PRO A 286 -5.49 -3.51 13.72
C PRO A 286 -6.22 -3.94 12.43
N TYR A 287 -6.12 -3.11 11.40
CA TYR A 287 -6.71 -3.36 10.08
C TYR A 287 -5.67 -3.16 8.99
N PRO A 288 -5.43 -4.13 8.09
CA PRO A 288 -4.52 -3.96 6.97
C PRO A 288 -5.20 -3.13 5.88
N TYR A 289 -4.61 -1.99 5.55
CA TYR A 289 -5.06 -1.17 4.42
C TYR A 289 -4.55 -1.79 3.11
N GLY A 290 -5.24 -1.54 2.00
CA GLY A 290 -4.91 -2.15 0.71
C GLY A 290 -3.49 -1.84 0.24
N GLY A 291 -3.22 -0.61 -0.20
CA GLY A 291 -1.93 -0.27 -0.81
C GLY A 291 -1.69 1.23 -0.98
N VAL A 292 -0.48 1.69 -0.72
CA VAL A 292 -0.07 3.07 -1.00
C VAL A 292 0.32 3.27 -2.47
N PRO A 293 0.06 4.44 -3.06
CA PRO A 293 -0.62 5.60 -2.45
C PRO A 293 -2.16 5.58 -2.53
N TRP A 294 -2.75 4.89 -3.51
CA TRP A 294 -4.15 5.12 -3.88
C TRP A 294 -5.20 4.31 -3.11
N PHE A 295 -4.78 3.24 -2.45
CA PHE A 295 -5.64 2.28 -1.76
C PHE A 295 -5.33 2.24 -0.25
N SER A 296 -4.74 3.31 0.29
CA SER A 296 -4.37 3.40 1.71
C SER A 296 -5.59 3.69 2.59
N THR A 297 -6.56 2.77 2.57
CA THR A 297 -7.79 2.82 3.36
C THR A 297 -8.31 1.40 3.65
N PRO A 298 -9.33 1.20 4.50
CA PRO A 298 -9.98 -0.10 4.68
C PRO A 298 -10.70 -0.58 3.41
N PHE A 299 -10.28 -1.74 2.91
CA PHE A 299 -11.00 -2.52 1.91
C PHE A 299 -11.49 -3.81 2.55
N GLY A 300 -12.76 -4.18 2.35
CA GLY A 300 -13.35 -5.34 3.02
C GLY A 300 -12.66 -6.63 2.63
N ARG A 301 -12.62 -6.92 1.32
CA ARG A 301 -12.01 -8.13 0.77
C ARG A 301 -10.52 -8.23 1.07
N ASP A 302 -9.75 -7.19 0.78
CA ASP A 302 -8.31 -7.14 1.00
C ASP A 302 -7.98 -7.33 2.49
N GLY A 303 -8.78 -6.69 3.35
CA GLY A 303 -8.75 -6.87 4.80
C GLY A 303 -8.95 -8.32 5.20
N ILE A 304 -9.99 -8.96 4.67
CA ILE A 304 -10.34 -10.35 4.98
C ILE A 304 -9.26 -11.33 4.52
N ILE A 305 -8.82 -11.23 3.26
CA ILE A 305 -7.83 -12.16 2.69
C ILE A 305 -6.49 -12.01 3.43
N THR A 306 -6.05 -10.79 3.66
CA THR A 306 -4.82 -10.52 4.43
C THR A 306 -4.93 -11.09 5.83
N ALA A 307 -6.04 -10.84 6.54
CA ALA A 307 -6.27 -11.41 7.86
C ALA A 307 -6.28 -12.94 7.86
N TYR A 308 -6.91 -13.56 6.85
CA TYR A 308 -6.96 -15.01 6.70
C TYR A 308 -5.57 -15.61 6.52
N GLU A 309 -4.74 -15.02 5.64
CA GLU A 309 -3.35 -15.44 5.40
C GLU A 309 -2.46 -15.26 6.66
N LEU A 310 -2.80 -14.30 7.52
CA LEU A 310 -2.08 -14.02 8.75
C LEU A 310 -2.58 -14.79 9.97
N LEU A 311 -3.70 -15.53 9.91
CA LEU A 311 -4.27 -16.23 11.07
C LEU A 311 -3.27 -17.13 11.83
N TRP A 312 -2.31 -17.73 11.13
CA TRP A 312 -1.29 -18.57 11.75
C TRP A 312 -0.18 -17.75 12.42
N PHE A 313 0.08 -16.54 11.94
CA PHE A 313 1.18 -15.65 12.30
C PHE A 313 0.76 -14.58 13.32
N ASP A 314 -0.32 -13.85 13.07
CA ASP A 314 -0.89 -12.79 13.90
C ASP A 314 -2.43 -12.79 13.81
N PRO A 315 -3.12 -13.54 14.70
CA PRO A 315 -4.58 -13.59 14.72
C PRO A 315 -5.24 -12.28 15.20
N ALA A 316 -4.49 -11.33 15.78
CA ALA A 316 -5.05 -10.05 16.22
C ALA A 316 -5.54 -9.21 15.03
N VAL A 317 -4.90 -9.36 13.86
CA VAL A 317 -5.35 -8.73 12.60
C VAL A 317 -6.76 -9.21 12.22
N ALA A 318 -7.01 -10.52 12.26
CA ALA A 318 -8.34 -11.07 11.98
C ALA A 318 -9.39 -10.60 13.00
N HIS A 319 -9.02 -10.49 14.28
CA HIS A 319 -9.89 -9.92 15.30
C HIS A 319 -10.29 -8.46 14.96
N GLY A 320 -9.31 -7.61 14.59
CA GLY A 320 -9.56 -6.23 14.20
C GLY A 320 -10.42 -6.10 12.94
N VAL A 321 -10.10 -6.87 11.90
CA VAL A 321 -10.85 -6.90 10.64
C VAL A 321 -12.30 -7.32 10.85
N LEU A 322 -12.55 -8.41 11.58
CA LEU A 322 -13.91 -8.89 11.85
C LEU A 322 -14.76 -7.85 12.59
N ARG A 323 -14.19 -7.18 13.59
CA ARG A 323 -14.89 -6.13 14.35
C ARG A 323 -15.18 -4.91 13.48
N TYR A 324 -14.20 -4.46 12.71
CA TYR A 324 -14.34 -3.31 11.82
C TYR A 324 -15.43 -3.55 10.77
N LEU A 325 -15.42 -4.72 10.13
CA LEU A 325 -16.41 -5.08 9.10
C LEU A 325 -17.81 -5.31 9.68
N ALA A 326 -17.91 -5.88 10.88
CA ALA A 326 -19.19 -6.00 11.57
C ALA A 326 -19.78 -4.61 11.94
N ALA A 327 -18.94 -3.67 12.35
CA ALA A 327 -19.37 -2.31 12.71
C ALA A 327 -19.75 -1.46 11.49
N THR A 328 -19.20 -1.77 10.32
CA THR A 328 -19.45 -1.05 9.05
C THR A 328 -20.39 -1.79 8.10
N GLN A 329 -20.93 -2.95 8.49
CA GLN A 329 -21.88 -3.72 7.68
C GLN A 329 -23.13 -2.91 7.33
N ALA A 330 -23.61 -3.05 6.10
CA ALA A 330 -24.81 -2.36 5.63
C ALA A 330 -26.05 -2.82 6.39
N THR A 331 -26.92 -1.86 6.73
CA THR A 331 -28.19 -2.08 7.44
C THR A 331 -29.42 -1.66 6.64
N GLU A 332 -29.21 -0.98 5.52
CA GLU A 332 -30.25 -0.41 4.67
C GLU A 332 -29.95 -0.67 3.19
N ILE A 333 -30.96 -0.49 2.35
CA ILE A 333 -30.80 -0.52 0.90
C ILE A 333 -30.45 0.89 0.43
N ASP A 334 -29.29 1.06 -0.20
CA ASP A 334 -28.87 2.29 -0.84
C ASP A 334 -28.22 2.01 -2.21
N PRO A 335 -28.93 2.29 -3.31
CA PRO A 335 -28.42 2.05 -4.67
C PRO A 335 -27.15 2.84 -5.02
N VAL A 336 -26.93 4.01 -4.43
CA VAL A 336 -25.76 4.85 -4.72
C VAL A 336 -24.50 4.23 -4.14
N ARG A 337 -24.62 3.60 -2.97
CA ARG A 337 -23.52 2.92 -2.28
C ARG A 337 -23.43 1.43 -2.60
N ASP A 338 -24.31 0.90 -3.47
CA ASP A 338 -24.51 -0.55 -3.70
C ASP A 338 -24.77 -1.32 -2.38
N ALA A 339 -25.40 -0.66 -1.41
CA ALA A 339 -25.64 -1.20 -0.08
C ALA A 339 -26.94 -2.01 -0.03
N GLU A 340 -26.87 -3.17 0.61
CA GLU A 340 -27.99 -4.05 0.92
C GLU A 340 -27.81 -4.58 2.35
N PRO A 341 -28.88 -4.77 3.14
CA PRO A 341 -28.77 -5.27 4.50
C PRO A 341 -27.95 -6.55 4.60
N GLY A 342 -26.90 -6.53 5.42
CA GLY A 342 -25.98 -7.66 5.61
C GLY A 342 -24.74 -7.64 4.73
N LYS A 343 -24.67 -6.78 3.71
CA LYS A 343 -23.51 -6.66 2.84
C LYS A 343 -22.31 -6.05 3.57
N ILE A 344 -21.12 -6.60 3.31
CA ILE A 344 -19.85 -6.10 3.83
C ILE A 344 -19.25 -5.07 2.86
N ILE A 345 -18.59 -4.05 3.41
CA ILE A 345 -18.00 -2.96 2.62
C ILE A 345 -17.03 -3.47 1.54
N HIS A 346 -17.02 -2.79 0.39
CA HIS A 346 -15.92 -2.84 -0.57
C HIS A 346 -14.79 -1.95 -0.06
N GLU A 347 -15.04 -0.64 0.14
CA GLU A 347 -14.08 0.31 0.70
C GLU A 347 -14.75 1.42 1.53
N VAL A 348 -13.98 2.05 2.40
CA VAL A 348 -14.37 3.21 3.22
C VAL A 348 -13.35 4.33 3.04
N ARG A 349 -13.78 5.54 2.71
CA ARG A 349 -12.93 6.73 2.49
C ARG A 349 -13.32 7.85 3.43
N GLY A 350 -12.30 8.54 3.97
CA GLY A 350 -12.47 9.61 4.95
C GLY A 350 -12.27 11.02 4.40
N GLY A 351 -11.86 11.13 3.13
CA GLY A 351 -11.55 12.37 2.43
C GLY A 351 -12.72 13.33 2.27
N GLU A 352 -12.41 14.56 1.85
CA GLU A 352 -13.40 15.64 1.69
C GLU A 352 -14.46 15.27 0.65
N MET A 353 -14.04 14.71 -0.49
CA MET A 353 -14.96 14.33 -1.56
C MET A 353 -15.93 13.23 -1.13
N ALA A 354 -15.46 12.29 -0.30
CA ALA A 354 -16.29 11.23 0.25
C ALA A 354 -17.28 11.77 1.30
N ALA A 355 -16.83 12.68 2.16
CA ALA A 355 -17.68 13.33 3.17
C ALA A 355 -18.81 14.17 2.55
N LEU A 356 -18.57 14.77 1.37
CA LEU A 356 -19.56 15.55 0.62
C LEU A 356 -20.48 14.71 -0.27
N GLY A 357 -20.24 13.40 -0.39
CA GLY A 357 -20.95 12.54 -1.34
C GLY A 357 -20.62 12.83 -2.82
N GLU A 358 -19.53 13.55 -3.08
CA GLU A 358 -19.01 13.77 -4.44
C GLU A 358 -18.56 12.44 -5.05
N VAL A 359 -18.11 11.50 -4.21
CA VAL A 359 -17.82 10.10 -4.56
C VAL A 359 -18.59 9.14 -3.62
N PRO A 360 -18.98 7.93 -4.06
CA PRO A 360 -19.77 7.00 -3.26
C PRO A 360 -18.97 6.29 -2.16
N PHE A 361 -17.66 6.51 -2.11
CA PHE A 361 -16.71 5.73 -1.31
C PHE A 361 -16.67 6.07 0.18
N GLY A 362 -17.54 6.95 0.69
CA GLY A 362 -17.66 7.17 2.14
C GLY A 362 -17.90 5.86 2.90
N ARG A 363 -18.84 5.04 2.40
CA ARG A 363 -18.98 3.60 2.71
C ARG A 363 -19.57 2.93 1.47
N TYR A 364 -18.73 2.33 0.65
CA TYR A 364 -19.16 1.69 -0.58
C TYR A 364 -19.23 0.18 -0.42
N TYR A 365 -20.26 -0.44 -0.98
CA TYR A 365 -20.57 -1.86 -0.82
C TYR A 365 -20.63 -2.60 -2.15
N GLY A 366 -20.03 -2.07 -3.22
CA GLY A 366 -19.91 -2.74 -4.52
C GLY A 366 -18.90 -3.90 -4.52
N SER A 367 -19.08 -4.87 -3.60
CA SER A 367 -18.29 -6.10 -3.49
C SER A 367 -19.23 -7.28 -3.31
N ILE A 368 -19.06 -8.30 -4.16
CA ILE A 368 -19.86 -9.53 -4.10
C ILE A 368 -19.20 -10.61 -3.23
N ASP A 369 -17.87 -10.53 -3.09
CA ASP A 369 -17.04 -11.53 -2.43
C ASP A 369 -16.83 -11.25 -0.93
N ALA A 370 -16.84 -9.99 -0.48
CA ALA A 370 -16.54 -9.64 0.91
C ALA A 370 -17.54 -10.23 1.91
N THR A 371 -18.83 -10.29 1.57
CA THR A 371 -19.87 -10.82 2.47
C THR A 371 -19.71 -12.32 2.77
N PRO A 372 -19.59 -13.23 1.77
CA PRO A 372 -19.30 -14.63 2.07
C PRO A 372 -17.91 -14.81 2.70
N LEU A 373 -16.89 -14.06 2.27
CA LEU A 373 -15.56 -14.13 2.86
C LEU A 373 -15.53 -13.72 4.35
N PHE A 374 -16.36 -12.77 4.77
CA PHE A 374 -16.48 -12.37 6.18
C PHE A 374 -16.91 -13.55 7.06
N VAL A 375 -17.86 -14.37 6.59
CA VAL A 375 -18.32 -15.57 7.30
C VAL A 375 -17.19 -16.62 7.34
N VAL A 376 -16.48 -16.82 6.23
CA VAL A 376 -15.33 -17.75 6.14
C VAL A 376 -14.23 -17.35 7.11
N LEU A 377 -13.89 -16.06 7.20
CA LEU A 377 -12.89 -15.56 8.13
C LEU A 377 -13.33 -15.75 9.58
N ALA A 378 -14.59 -15.50 9.91
CA ALA A 378 -15.12 -15.70 11.25
C ALA A 378 -14.99 -17.17 11.70
N GLU A 379 -15.32 -18.13 10.82
CA GLU A 379 -15.12 -19.55 11.10
C GLU A 379 -13.64 -19.91 11.26
N ALA A 380 -12.79 -19.46 10.34
CA ALA A 380 -11.37 -19.77 10.37
C ALA A 380 -10.67 -19.18 11.61
N TYR A 381 -11.08 -17.97 12.01
CA TYR A 381 -10.67 -17.33 13.25
C TYR A 381 -11.10 -18.16 14.46
N HIS A 382 -12.39 -18.52 14.55
CA HIS A 382 -12.91 -19.34 15.64
C HIS A 382 -12.14 -20.66 15.79
N ARG A 383 -11.91 -21.36 14.68
CA ARG A 383 -11.17 -22.62 14.66
C ARG A 383 -9.71 -22.44 15.10
N ARG A 384 -9.10 -21.28 14.82
CA ARG A 384 -7.71 -20.97 15.16
C ARG A 384 -7.54 -20.57 16.63
N THR A 385 -8.45 -19.76 17.17
CA THR A 385 -8.29 -19.10 18.47
C THR A 385 -9.18 -19.66 19.57
N ALA A 386 -10.26 -20.34 19.21
CA ALA A 386 -11.36 -20.71 20.11
C ALA A 386 -11.94 -19.51 20.89
N ASP A 387 -11.83 -18.29 20.37
CA ASP A 387 -12.41 -17.10 20.97
C ASP A 387 -13.93 -17.06 20.75
N HIS A 388 -14.63 -17.80 21.60
CA HIS A 388 -16.09 -17.87 21.59
C HIS A 388 -16.76 -16.53 21.93
N ALA A 389 -16.11 -15.68 22.72
CA ALA A 389 -16.67 -14.41 23.15
C ALA A 389 -16.77 -13.43 21.97
N LEU A 390 -15.70 -13.34 21.17
CA LEU A 390 -15.74 -12.53 19.95
C LEU A 390 -16.81 -13.05 18.98
N ILE A 391 -16.82 -14.35 18.68
CA ILE A 391 -17.79 -14.92 17.74
C ILE A 391 -19.23 -14.70 18.19
N ALA A 392 -19.52 -14.88 19.48
CA ALA A 392 -20.85 -14.58 20.03
C ALA A 392 -21.23 -13.11 19.83
N SER A 393 -20.29 -12.17 20.00
CA SER A 393 -20.55 -10.74 19.76
C SER A 393 -20.77 -10.41 18.27
N LEU A 394 -20.14 -11.15 17.37
CA LEU A 394 -20.26 -10.98 15.91
C LEU A 394 -21.45 -11.72 15.31
N TRP A 395 -22.08 -12.63 16.06
CA TRP A 395 -23.14 -13.51 15.58
C TRP A 395 -24.28 -12.77 14.86
N PRO A 396 -24.81 -11.63 15.37
CA PRO A 396 -25.84 -10.89 14.65
C PRO A 396 -25.39 -10.38 13.27
N SER A 397 -24.12 -10.02 13.12
CA SER A 397 -23.55 -9.59 11.84
C SER A 397 -23.32 -10.77 10.89
N ILE A 398 -22.94 -11.93 11.43
CA ILE A 398 -22.81 -13.19 10.67
C ILE A 398 -24.18 -13.63 10.14
N GLU A 399 -25.23 -13.59 10.96
CA GLU A 399 -26.59 -13.93 10.54
C GLU A 399 -27.09 -13.01 9.42
N ARG A 400 -26.82 -11.70 9.50
CA ARG A 400 -27.16 -10.76 8.42
C ARG A 400 -26.38 -11.05 7.14
N ALA A 401 -25.10 -11.42 7.23
CA ALA A 401 -24.30 -11.79 6.07
C ALA A 401 -24.84 -13.05 5.38
N LEU A 402 -25.19 -14.08 6.16
CA LEU A 402 -25.84 -15.30 5.66
C LEU A 402 -27.20 -15.00 5.04
N HIS A 403 -28.01 -14.17 5.70
CA HIS A 403 -29.29 -13.72 5.14
C HIS A 403 -29.11 -12.96 3.82
N TRP A 404 -28.07 -12.13 3.70
CA TRP A 404 -27.76 -11.43 2.45
C TRP A 404 -27.47 -12.41 1.32
N ILE A 405 -26.68 -13.46 1.58
CA ILE A 405 -26.37 -14.52 0.59
C ILE A 405 -27.67 -15.14 0.06
N ASP A 406 -28.59 -15.50 0.96
CA ASP A 406 -29.83 -16.20 0.60
C ASP A 406 -30.90 -15.29 -0.03
N ALA A 407 -30.99 -14.01 0.39
CA ALA A 407 -32.11 -13.14 0.06
C ALA A 407 -31.80 -12.05 -0.98
N TYR A 408 -30.53 -11.66 -1.09
CA TYR A 408 -30.09 -10.58 -1.99
C TYR A 408 -29.04 -11.05 -3.00
N GLY A 409 -28.27 -12.09 -2.66
CA GLY A 409 -27.18 -12.60 -3.47
C GLY A 409 -27.63 -13.33 -4.73
N ASP A 410 -28.78 -14.00 -4.71
CA ASP A 410 -29.33 -14.77 -5.83
C ASP A 410 -30.44 -13.97 -6.52
N LEU A 411 -30.09 -13.22 -7.57
CA LEU A 411 -30.99 -12.25 -8.20
C LEU A 411 -32.05 -12.90 -9.08
N ASP A 412 -31.72 -14.03 -9.72
CA ASP A 412 -32.61 -14.73 -10.64
C ASP A 412 -33.20 -16.03 -10.06
N GLY A 413 -32.73 -16.48 -8.89
CA GLY A 413 -33.24 -17.62 -8.15
C GLY A 413 -32.67 -18.96 -8.62
N ASP A 414 -31.56 -18.97 -9.37
CA ASP A 414 -30.93 -20.18 -9.89
C ASP A 414 -29.98 -20.87 -8.88
N GLY A 415 -29.75 -20.22 -7.74
CA GLY A 415 -28.91 -20.70 -6.64
C GLY A 415 -27.45 -20.23 -6.70
N PHE A 416 -27.07 -19.40 -7.68
CA PHE A 416 -25.76 -18.74 -7.72
C PHE A 416 -25.83 -17.33 -7.16
N VAL A 417 -24.76 -16.92 -6.48
CA VAL A 417 -24.62 -15.54 -6.00
C VAL A 417 -24.06 -14.67 -7.12
N GLU A 418 -24.77 -13.59 -7.44
CA GLU A 418 -24.54 -12.72 -8.58
C GLU A 418 -24.45 -11.25 -8.18
N TYR A 419 -23.72 -10.46 -8.97
CA TYR A 419 -23.75 -9.01 -8.83
C TYR A 419 -24.34 -8.32 -10.05
N GLN A 420 -24.97 -7.18 -9.78
CA GLN A 420 -25.34 -6.18 -10.77
C GLN A 420 -25.26 -4.81 -10.11
N ARG A 421 -24.52 -3.86 -10.71
CA ARG A 421 -24.45 -2.49 -10.20
C ARG A 421 -25.85 -1.88 -10.06
N ARG A 422 -26.12 -1.24 -8.93
CA ARG A 422 -27.42 -0.62 -8.63
C ARG A 422 -27.52 0.84 -9.08
N SER A 423 -26.39 1.49 -9.34
CA SER A 423 -26.33 2.85 -9.88
C SER A 423 -25.32 3.00 -11.01
N GLY A 424 -25.50 4.02 -11.85
CA GLY A 424 -24.56 4.35 -12.91
C GLY A 424 -23.19 4.84 -12.42
N ARG A 425 -23.06 5.15 -11.12
CA ARG A 425 -21.82 5.62 -10.47
C ARG A 425 -21.13 4.51 -9.66
N GLY A 426 -21.69 3.30 -9.63
CA GLY A 426 -21.07 2.15 -9.00
C GLY A 426 -20.08 1.43 -9.93
N LEU A 427 -19.26 0.56 -9.35
CA LEU A 427 -18.36 -0.35 -10.07
C LEU A 427 -19.19 -1.32 -10.93
N VAL A 428 -18.79 -1.46 -12.20
CA VAL A 428 -19.38 -2.46 -13.10
C VAL A 428 -19.07 -3.87 -12.62
N SER A 429 -17.80 -4.14 -12.31
CA SER A 429 -17.31 -5.43 -11.80
C SER A 429 -17.18 -5.36 -10.27
N GLN A 430 -17.80 -6.29 -9.54
CA GLN A 430 -17.80 -6.26 -8.06
C GLN A 430 -17.01 -7.42 -7.41
N GLY A 431 -16.28 -8.22 -8.20
CA GLY A 431 -15.41 -9.30 -7.71
C GLY A 431 -13.94 -8.89 -7.58
N TRP A 432 -13.03 -9.86 -7.39
CA TRP A 432 -11.58 -9.61 -7.22
C TRP A 432 -10.99 -8.73 -8.32
N LYS A 433 -11.48 -8.90 -9.55
CA LYS A 433 -11.10 -8.07 -10.70
C LYS A 433 -12.20 -7.03 -10.93
N ASP A 434 -12.12 -5.92 -10.19
CA ASP A 434 -13.16 -4.90 -10.12
C ASP A 434 -13.04 -3.78 -11.18
N SER A 435 -12.10 -3.88 -12.13
CA SER A 435 -12.10 -2.99 -13.30
C SER A 435 -13.23 -3.33 -14.27
N ALA A 436 -13.78 -2.32 -14.94
CA ALA A 436 -14.86 -2.49 -15.94
C ALA A 436 -14.53 -3.44 -17.10
N ASP A 437 -13.25 -3.62 -17.44
CA ASP A 437 -12.78 -4.43 -18.55
C ASP A 437 -12.30 -5.83 -18.14
N SER A 438 -12.52 -6.22 -16.87
CA SER A 438 -11.91 -7.42 -16.29
C SER A 438 -12.63 -8.73 -16.61
N ILE A 439 -13.94 -8.68 -16.84
CA ILE A 439 -14.76 -9.87 -17.05
C ILE A 439 -15.23 -9.89 -18.50
N SER A 440 -14.74 -10.85 -19.26
CA SER A 440 -15.02 -11.00 -20.68
C SER A 440 -15.28 -12.46 -21.07
N HIS A 441 -16.03 -12.63 -22.14
CA HIS A 441 -16.20 -13.91 -22.81
C HIS A 441 -14.96 -14.27 -23.64
N ALA A 442 -14.88 -15.52 -24.10
CA ALA A 442 -13.78 -15.98 -24.96
C ALA A 442 -13.64 -15.18 -26.28
N SER A 443 -14.69 -14.47 -26.70
CA SER A 443 -14.69 -13.56 -27.84
C SER A 443 -13.95 -12.23 -27.57
N GLY A 444 -13.67 -11.89 -26.30
CA GLY A 444 -13.19 -10.58 -25.87
C GLY A 444 -14.31 -9.57 -25.56
N GLU A 445 -15.58 -9.94 -25.78
CA GLU A 445 -16.73 -9.13 -25.39
C GLU A 445 -16.87 -9.10 -23.85
N LEU A 446 -17.12 -7.91 -23.29
CA LEU A 446 -17.32 -7.75 -21.84
C LEU A 446 -18.64 -8.40 -21.39
N ALA A 447 -18.60 -9.07 -20.25
CA ALA A 447 -19.79 -9.71 -19.68
C ALA A 447 -20.80 -8.64 -19.19
N ALA A 448 -22.09 -8.87 -19.44
CA ALA A 448 -23.17 -8.06 -18.92
C ALA A 448 -23.78 -8.70 -17.68
N GLY A 449 -24.18 -7.87 -16.70
CA GLY A 449 -24.85 -8.31 -15.48
C GLY A 449 -26.25 -8.90 -15.71
N PRO A 450 -26.75 -9.73 -14.78
CA PRO A 450 -26.07 -10.20 -13.56
C PRO A 450 -24.93 -11.18 -13.87
N ILE A 451 -23.85 -11.13 -13.06
CA ILE A 451 -22.66 -11.98 -13.24
C ILE A 451 -22.44 -12.84 -12.00
N ALA A 452 -22.44 -14.16 -12.19
CA ALA A 452 -21.99 -15.15 -11.20
C ALA A 452 -20.49 -15.47 -11.40
N LEU A 453 -19.67 -15.14 -10.40
CA LEU A 453 -18.23 -15.46 -10.42
C LEU A 453 -17.95 -16.80 -9.76
N CYS A 454 -17.13 -17.63 -10.41
CA CYS A 454 -16.80 -18.98 -9.94
C CYS A 454 -16.14 -18.97 -8.55
N GLU A 455 -15.22 -18.04 -8.30
CA GLU A 455 -14.55 -17.89 -7.01
C GLU A 455 -15.52 -17.56 -5.87
N VAL A 456 -16.55 -16.74 -6.15
CA VAL A 456 -17.57 -16.34 -5.16
C VAL A 456 -18.42 -17.54 -4.77
N GLN A 457 -18.78 -18.39 -5.74
CA GLN A 457 -19.52 -19.61 -5.44
C GLN A 457 -18.70 -20.55 -4.53
N GLY A 458 -17.39 -20.58 -4.72
CA GLY A 458 -16.46 -21.28 -3.83
C GLY A 458 -16.52 -20.73 -2.40
N TYR A 459 -16.53 -19.42 -2.23
CA TYR A 459 -16.66 -18.78 -0.92
C TYR A 459 -18.00 -19.08 -0.26
N VAL A 460 -19.11 -18.97 -1.00
CA VAL A 460 -20.46 -19.31 -0.54
C VAL A 460 -20.53 -20.78 -0.09
N CYS A 461 -20.01 -21.70 -0.90
CA CYS A 461 -19.93 -23.13 -0.53
C CYS A 461 -19.07 -23.41 0.70
N SER A 462 -18.05 -22.58 0.97
CA SER A 462 -17.21 -22.70 2.15
C SER A 462 -17.81 -22.07 3.41
N THR A 463 -18.88 -21.28 3.29
CA THR A 463 -19.59 -20.79 4.47
C THR A 463 -20.18 -21.97 5.24
N PRO A 464 -20.00 -22.04 6.57
CA PRO A 464 -20.67 -23.05 7.37
C PRO A 464 -22.17 -22.91 7.18
N THR A 465 -22.84 -24.01 6.85
CA THR A 465 -24.29 -24.04 7.00
C THR A 465 -24.62 -23.69 8.46
N PRO A 466 -25.67 -22.88 8.73
CA PRO A 466 -26.03 -22.46 10.10
C PRO A 466 -26.12 -23.61 11.12
N ILE A 467 -26.32 -24.83 10.63
CA ILE A 467 -26.39 -26.11 11.36
C ILE A 467 -25.05 -26.49 12.04
N SER A 468 -23.90 -26.07 11.52
CA SER A 468 -22.57 -26.37 12.09
C SER A 468 -22.33 -25.61 13.40
N CYS A 469 -22.65 -24.31 13.43
CA CYS A 469 -22.42 -23.45 14.59
C CYS A 469 -23.50 -23.63 15.68
N ALA A 470 -24.75 -23.96 15.33
CA ALA A 470 -25.84 -24.15 16.29
C ALA A 470 -25.72 -25.43 17.15
N ARG A 471 -24.80 -26.34 16.85
CA ARG A 471 -24.58 -27.55 17.67
C ARG A 471 -23.73 -27.32 18.93
N GLY A 472 -23.14 -26.13 19.09
CA GLY A 472 -22.37 -25.74 20.28
C GLY A 472 -23.19 -25.09 21.39
N SER A 473 -24.44 -24.67 21.12
CA SER A 473 -25.31 -23.97 22.07
C SER A 473 -26.67 -24.66 22.17
N SER A 474 -26.84 -25.40 23.26
CA SER A 474 -28.07 -25.97 23.86
C SER A 474 -29.37 -26.01 23.03
N ALA A 475 -29.91 -27.22 22.92
CA ALA A 475 -31.29 -27.56 22.61
C ALA A 475 -32.35 -26.53 23.06
N ARG A 476 -33.17 -26.03 22.11
CA ARG A 476 -34.63 -25.88 22.27
C ARG A 476 -35.36 -25.57 20.94
N SER A 477 -36.31 -26.47 20.66
CA SER A 477 -37.56 -26.33 19.89
C SER A 477 -37.54 -25.87 18.43
N GLY A 478 -37.98 -26.79 17.56
CA GLY A 478 -38.02 -26.69 16.11
C GLY A 478 -39.06 -25.74 15.49
N ALA A 479 -38.82 -25.42 14.22
CA ALA A 479 -39.85 -25.38 13.19
C ALA A 479 -39.22 -25.44 11.77
N ARG A 480 -39.71 -26.42 10.99
CA ARG A 480 -39.85 -26.55 9.53
C ARG A 480 -38.71 -26.11 8.58
N THR A 481 -38.08 -27.14 8.03
CA THR A 481 -37.22 -27.20 6.84
C THR A 481 -37.99 -27.05 5.51
N SER A 482 -37.51 -26.18 4.62
CA SER A 482 -37.57 -26.38 3.16
C SER A 482 -36.15 -26.60 2.65
N ALA A 483 -35.81 -27.85 2.34
CA ALA A 483 -34.49 -28.22 1.84
C ALA A 483 -34.48 -28.15 0.30
N ALA A 484 -33.77 -27.16 -0.26
CA ALA A 484 -33.26 -27.26 -1.62
C ALA A 484 -32.06 -28.23 -1.59
N THR A 485 -32.26 -29.42 -2.13
CA THR A 485 -31.24 -30.46 -2.18
C THR A 485 -30.43 -30.27 -3.45
N CYS A 486 -29.18 -29.80 -3.33
CA CYS A 486 -28.21 -29.89 -4.42
C CYS A 486 -27.82 -31.37 -4.59
N SER A 487 -28.39 -32.02 -5.60
CA SER A 487 -28.19 -33.45 -5.87
C SER A 487 -26.78 -33.71 -6.38
N ARG A 488 -25.93 -34.32 -5.54
CA ARG A 488 -24.72 -35.01 -6.01
C ARG A 488 -25.13 -36.27 -6.76
N SER A 489 -25.03 -36.27 -8.08
CA SER A 489 -25.14 -37.49 -8.88
C SER A 489 -23.91 -38.38 -8.65
N THR A 490 -24.12 -39.52 -8.00
CA THR A 490 -23.15 -40.62 -7.89
C THR A 490 -22.96 -41.28 -9.26
N ALA A 491 -21.76 -41.20 -9.82
CA ALA A 491 -21.35 -42.03 -10.95
C ALA A 491 -20.92 -43.42 -10.45
N THR A 492 -21.68 -44.42 -10.83
CA THR A 492 -21.51 -45.83 -10.48
C THR A 492 -20.29 -46.43 -11.18
N SER A 493 -19.52 -47.22 -10.43
CA SER A 493 -18.32 -47.95 -10.87
C SER A 493 -18.61 -48.99 -11.96
N GLY A 494 -17.89 -48.90 -13.09
CA GLY A 494 -17.73 -49.98 -14.07
C GLY A 494 -16.30 -50.52 -14.04
N ARG A 495 -16.11 -51.74 -13.54
CA ARG A 495 -14.81 -52.46 -13.51
C ARG A 495 -14.41 -52.91 -14.92
N ALA A 496 -13.19 -52.60 -15.35
CA ALA A 496 -12.49 -53.33 -16.41
C ALA A 496 -11.09 -53.75 -15.93
N ARG A 497 -10.78 -55.05 -16.11
CA ARG A 497 -9.62 -55.77 -15.57
C ARG A 497 -8.33 -55.38 -16.29
N CYS A 498 -7.25 -55.13 -15.55
CA CYS A 498 -5.89 -55.15 -16.09
C CYS A 498 -5.32 -56.56 -16.04
N ALA A 499 -4.92 -57.10 -17.19
CA ALA A 499 -4.01 -58.22 -17.31
C ALA A 499 -2.74 -57.73 -18.04
N ARG A 500 -1.57 -57.97 -17.44
CA ARG A 500 -0.25 -57.74 -18.06
C ARG A 500 0.02 -58.79 -19.15
N PRO A 501 0.88 -58.47 -20.12
CA PRO A 501 2.07 -59.31 -20.29
C PRO A 501 3.39 -58.54 -20.49
N THR A 502 4.46 -59.30 -20.32
CA THR A 502 5.92 -59.06 -20.25
C THR A 502 6.61 -58.76 -21.61
N PRO A 503 7.92 -58.37 -21.62
CA PRO A 503 8.58 -57.67 -22.73
C PRO A 503 9.47 -58.57 -23.62
N ALA A 504 9.75 -58.15 -24.86
CA ALA A 504 11.07 -58.28 -25.54
C ALA A 504 11.12 -57.73 -27.00
N THR A 505 12.24 -57.05 -27.29
CA THR A 505 13.05 -57.01 -28.55
C THR A 505 12.53 -56.42 -29.89
N ALA A 506 13.07 -55.23 -30.19
CA ALA A 506 13.84 -54.78 -31.37
C ALA A 506 13.49 -55.23 -32.81
N CYS A 507 13.16 -54.27 -33.68
CA CYS A 507 13.91 -53.89 -34.92
C CYS A 507 13.18 -52.77 -35.70
N SER A 508 13.94 -51.77 -36.18
CA SER A 508 13.56 -50.57 -36.97
C SER A 508 13.38 -50.89 -38.47
N PRO A 509 13.22 -49.93 -39.42
CA PRO A 509 12.68 -48.55 -39.40
C PRO A 509 11.63 -48.28 -40.53
N GLY A 510 10.80 -47.23 -40.43
CA GLY A 510 9.99 -46.80 -41.58
C GLY A 510 9.00 -45.65 -41.37
N SER A 511 9.37 -44.48 -41.90
CA SER A 511 8.53 -43.36 -42.36
C SER A 511 7.62 -42.56 -41.39
N ARG A 512 8.03 -41.29 -41.24
CA ARG A 512 7.24 -40.03 -41.27
C ARG A 512 6.10 -39.83 -40.25
N ALA A 513 6.31 -38.92 -39.30
CA ALA A 513 5.72 -37.57 -39.32
C ALA A 513 6.11 -36.79 -38.05
N THR A 514 6.84 -35.69 -38.26
CA THR A 514 7.19 -34.64 -37.30
C THR A 514 6.09 -33.59 -37.21
N SER A 515 5.72 -33.17 -35.99
CA SER A 515 5.26 -31.83 -35.55
C SER A 515 4.42 -32.01 -34.27
N ALA A 516 4.50 -31.23 -33.19
CA ALA A 516 5.23 -30.02 -32.86
C ALA A 516 5.35 -29.96 -31.32
N LEU A 517 6.56 -29.92 -30.78
CA LEU A 517 6.86 -29.61 -29.37
C LEU A 517 8.31 -29.12 -29.29
N ALA A 518 8.57 -27.95 -29.86
CA ALA A 518 9.81 -27.18 -29.69
C ALA A 518 9.65 -25.78 -30.31
N ALA A 519 8.91 -24.90 -29.65
CA ALA A 519 8.94 -23.48 -29.95
C ALA A 519 8.59 -22.72 -28.66
N TRP A 520 9.60 -22.44 -27.83
CA TRP A 520 9.69 -21.24 -26.98
C TRP A 520 11.06 -21.23 -26.26
N SER A 521 12.11 -21.10 -27.05
CA SER A 521 13.35 -20.48 -26.61
C SER A 521 14.07 -19.97 -27.84
N THR A 522 14.63 -18.76 -27.73
CA THR A 522 15.47 -18.06 -28.72
C THR A 522 14.72 -17.26 -29.80
N ARG A 523 14.42 -16.00 -29.48
CA ARG A 523 14.46 -14.86 -30.43
C ARG A 523 14.58 -13.55 -29.65
N CYS A 524 15.81 -13.08 -29.46
CA CYS A 524 16.13 -11.65 -29.47
C CYS A 524 17.64 -11.44 -29.48
N SER A 525 18.24 -11.47 -30.66
CA SER A 525 19.44 -10.67 -31.01
C SER A 525 19.92 -11.07 -32.40
N THR A 526 19.65 -10.26 -33.41
CA THR A 526 20.66 -9.58 -34.25
C THR A 526 20.06 -9.01 -35.53
N THR A 527 20.19 -7.70 -35.70
CA THR A 527 20.62 -7.11 -36.99
C THR A 527 21.15 -5.70 -36.75
N ALA A 528 22.48 -5.56 -36.80
CA ALA A 528 23.14 -4.40 -37.41
C ALA A 528 24.59 -4.78 -37.72
N ARG A 529 24.93 -4.72 -39.01
CA ARG A 529 26.20 -5.12 -39.60
C ARG A 529 27.28 -4.04 -39.45
N SER A 530 28.50 -4.54 -39.28
CA SER A 530 29.78 -4.14 -39.91
C SER A 530 30.22 -2.66 -39.94
N ARG A 531 31.39 -2.41 -39.34
CA ARG A 531 32.59 -2.01 -40.09
C ARG A 531 33.85 -2.50 -39.36
N ALA A 532 34.74 -3.09 -40.14
CA ALA A 532 35.98 -3.74 -39.72
C ALA A 532 37.14 -2.73 -39.61
N GLY A 533 38.13 -3.08 -38.77
CA GLY A 533 39.44 -2.44 -38.71
C GLY A 533 40.34 -3.16 -37.71
N ALA A 534 41.17 -4.08 -38.20
CA ALA A 534 42.25 -4.79 -37.51
C ALA A 534 43.26 -3.80 -36.87
N SER A 535 44.05 -4.12 -35.83
CA SER A 535 45.05 -5.19 -35.81
C SER A 535 45.62 -5.44 -34.41
N ALA A 536 46.24 -6.62 -34.29
CA ALA A 536 46.73 -7.28 -33.10
C ALA A 536 48.05 -6.74 -32.52
N ARG A 537 48.31 -7.07 -31.25
CA ARG A 537 49.61 -7.65 -30.80
C ARG A 537 49.47 -8.39 -29.45
N SER A 538 50.01 -9.60 -29.45
CA SER A 538 50.29 -10.55 -28.35
C SER A 538 51.26 -9.98 -27.30
N THR A 539 51.34 -10.43 -26.04
CA THR A 539 52.07 -11.63 -25.53
C THR A 539 51.93 -11.68 -23.96
N PRO A 540 52.11 -12.83 -23.25
CA PRO A 540 51.59 -13.10 -21.89
C PRO A 540 52.67 -13.16 -20.75
N PRO A 541 52.56 -13.98 -19.68
CA PRO A 541 52.00 -13.65 -18.35
C PRO A 541 53.03 -13.67 -17.20
N ARG A 542 52.69 -13.17 -16.00
CA ARG A 542 53.46 -13.40 -14.76
C ARG A 542 52.59 -13.64 -13.51
N ARG A 543 53.19 -14.43 -12.60
CA ARG A 543 52.64 -15.19 -11.47
C ARG A 543 52.32 -14.39 -10.19
N ALA A 544 51.41 -14.99 -9.42
CA ALA A 544 51.12 -15.04 -7.97
C ALA A 544 52.02 -14.37 -6.92
N THR A 545 51.39 -13.91 -5.83
CA THR A 545 51.77 -13.95 -4.37
C THR A 545 50.60 -13.36 -3.54
N THR A 546 49.81 -14.13 -2.76
CA THR A 546 49.88 -14.51 -1.31
C THR A 546 49.63 -13.43 -0.23
N ARG A 547 48.78 -13.80 0.76
CA ARG A 547 48.49 -13.26 2.13
C ARG A 547 47.45 -12.14 2.24
N SER A 548 46.58 -11.99 3.25
CA SER A 548 46.08 -12.77 4.41
C SER A 548 44.92 -11.93 5.04
N PRO A 549 44.06 -12.47 5.93
CA PRO A 549 42.80 -11.85 6.35
C PRO A 549 42.95 -10.92 7.57
N ILE A 550 42.06 -9.92 7.71
CA ILE A 550 41.93 -9.07 8.90
C ILE A 550 40.57 -9.29 9.58
N THR A 551 40.69 -9.37 10.89
CA THR A 551 39.84 -9.79 12.00
C THR A 551 38.67 -8.83 12.30
N THR A 552 37.49 -9.37 12.58
CA THR A 552 36.40 -8.68 13.28
C THR A 552 36.52 -8.93 14.79
N ALA A 553 36.73 -7.87 15.56
CA ALA A 553 36.78 -7.92 17.02
C ALA A 553 35.36 -7.83 17.61
N ARG A 554 34.96 -8.87 18.35
CA ARG A 554 33.76 -8.92 19.20
C ARG A 554 34.15 -8.46 20.60
N CYS A 555 33.51 -7.41 21.12
CA CYS A 555 33.69 -6.95 22.49
C CYS A 555 32.78 -7.77 23.43
N GLY A 556 33.37 -8.48 24.39
CA GLY A 556 32.67 -9.24 25.41
C GLY A 556 32.29 -8.37 26.61
N ARG A 557 31.08 -8.58 27.15
CA ARG A 557 30.67 -8.13 28.48
C ARG A 557 31.06 -9.19 29.50
N THR A 558 31.84 -8.78 30.49
CA THR A 558 32.14 -9.55 31.70
C THR A 558 31.24 -9.08 32.83
N THR A 559 30.56 -10.02 33.46
CA THR A 559 29.81 -9.88 34.72
C THR A 559 30.75 -9.91 35.92
N THR A 560 30.46 -9.07 36.92
CA THR A 560 30.78 -9.14 38.37
C THR A 560 30.32 -7.78 38.93
N ARG A 561 29.49 -7.63 39.95
CA ARG A 561 29.03 -8.45 41.08
C ARG A 561 27.54 -8.18 41.33
#